data_AF-A0A168BX35-F1
#
_entry.id   AF-A0A168BX35-F1
#
_cell.length_a   1.000
_cell.length_b   1.000
_cell.length_c   1.000
_cell.angle_alpha   90.00
_cell.angle_beta   90.00
_cell.angle_gamma   90.00
#
_symmetry.space_group_name_H-M   'P 1'
#
loop_
_entity.id
_entity.type
_entity.pdbx_description
1 polymer ?
#
loop_
_entity_poly.entity_id
_entity_poly.type
_entity_poly.pdbx_seq_one_letter_code
_entity_poly.pdbx_strand_id
1 'polypeptide(L)'
;MRSTTTAVVAATLAGFASACSTPGNFIVTFYGYPDNDPPSPATSYNCGGRNNRAGGKGTYDDPVTIATAPGELNQCEIVYLPFLTKYGRVEDYCAQCDTDFKNGQPHIDIWTGSSTQNGGQNQINCENRLTPGGRYSIVRNPPKNYGVNPAPLFSPPNTCNTGNVYPNNPAHC
;
A
#
# COMPACT_ATOMS: atom_id res chain seq x y z
N MET A 1 -2.65 50.25 -45.33
CA MET A 1 -1.88 49.32 -44.48
C MET A 1 -2.88 48.58 -43.60
N ARG A 2 -3.08 47.27 -43.80
CA ARG A 2 -4.01 46.46 -43.00
C ARG A 2 -3.24 45.91 -41.80
N SER A 3 -3.55 46.41 -40.61
CA SER A 3 -2.97 45.92 -39.35
C SER A 3 -3.75 44.69 -38.90
N THR A 4 -3.13 43.52 -39.00
CA THR A 4 -3.64 42.27 -38.42
C THR A 4 -3.16 42.16 -36.98
N THR A 5 -4.07 42.33 -36.03
CA THR A 5 -3.82 42.11 -34.61
C THR A 5 -3.97 40.62 -34.31
N THR A 6 -2.86 39.93 -34.08
CA THR A 6 -2.87 38.53 -33.66
C THR A 6 -3.11 38.46 -32.15
N ALA A 7 -4.26 37.94 -31.73
CA ALA A 7 -4.54 37.65 -30.33
C ALA A 7 -3.91 36.30 -29.95
N VAL A 8 -2.98 36.31 -28.99
CA VAL A 8 -2.41 35.10 -28.41
C VAL A 8 -3.33 34.64 -27.28
N VAL A 9 -4.02 33.52 -27.47
CA VAL A 9 -4.81 32.86 -26.43
C VAL A 9 -3.85 32.01 -25.59
N ALA A 10 -3.55 32.46 -24.37
CA ALA A 10 -2.82 31.66 -23.40
C ALA A 10 -3.76 30.62 -22.78
N ALA A 11 -3.63 29.35 -23.18
CA ALA A 11 -4.33 28.24 -22.55
C ALA A 11 -3.61 27.87 -21.24
N THR A 12 -4.20 28.21 -20.10
CA THR A 12 -3.75 27.71 -18.80
C THR A 12 -4.12 26.24 -18.66
N LEU A 13 -3.13 25.35 -18.78
CA LEU A 13 -3.26 23.94 -18.42
C LEU A 13 -3.32 23.82 -16.89
N ALA A 14 -4.52 23.89 -16.31
CA ALA A 14 -4.71 23.48 -14.93
C ALA A 14 -4.58 21.95 -14.86
N GLY A 15 -3.50 21.45 -14.26
CA GLY A 15 -3.32 20.02 -14.02
C GLY A 15 -4.39 19.52 -13.04
N PHE A 16 -5.24 18.60 -13.49
CA PHE A 16 -6.20 17.92 -12.63
C PHE A 16 -5.43 16.96 -11.71
N ALA A 17 -5.04 17.42 -10.53
CA ALA A 17 -4.73 16.49 -9.45
C ALA A 17 -6.04 15.79 -9.07
N SER A 18 -6.09 14.47 -9.23
CA SER A 18 -7.26 13.69 -8.80
C SER A 18 -7.47 13.92 -7.31
N ALA A 19 -8.70 14.26 -6.92
CA ALA A 19 -9.00 14.51 -5.51
C ALA A 19 -8.76 13.25 -4.68
N CYS A 20 -8.20 13.45 -3.49
CA CYS A 20 -8.06 12.40 -2.50
C CYS A 20 -9.44 11.82 -2.12
N SER A 21 -9.50 10.52 -1.84
CA SER A 21 -10.72 9.86 -1.34
C SER A 21 -10.41 8.82 -0.27
N THR A 22 -11.40 8.52 0.57
CA THR A 22 -11.23 7.63 1.73
C THR A 22 -12.16 6.43 1.69
N PRO A 23 -11.98 5.48 0.75
CA PRO A 23 -12.82 4.28 0.70
C PRO A 23 -12.61 3.42 1.96
N GLY A 24 -13.70 2.83 2.44
CA GLY A 24 -13.77 2.06 3.68
C GLY A 24 -13.98 0.56 3.48
N ASN A 25 -14.19 -0.13 4.60
CA ASN A 25 -14.57 -1.54 4.69
C ASN A 25 -13.53 -2.58 4.27
N PHE A 26 -12.25 -2.19 4.15
CA PHE A 26 -11.17 -3.12 3.83
C PHE A 26 -10.94 -4.13 4.94
N ILE A 27 -10.92 -5.42 4.60
CA ILE A 27 -10.24 -6.45 5.37
C ILE A 27 -8.74 -6.18 5.23
N VAL A 28 -8.02 -6.32 6.34
CA VAL A 28 -6.57 -6.11 6.38
C VAL A 28 -5.92 -7.32 7.01
N THR A 29 -5.05 -7.97 6.25
CA THR A 29 -4.12 -9.00 6.73
C THR A 29 -2.68 -8.58 6.48
N PHE A 30 -1.76 -9.44 6.89
CA PHE A 30 -0.33 -9.26 6.67
C PHE A 30 0.27 -10.54 6.14
N TYR A 31 1.30 -10.39 5.30
CA TYR A 31 2.08 -11.49 4.74
C TYR A 31 3.58 -11.18 4.76
N GLY A 32 4.39 -12.16 4.43
CA GLY A 32 5.83 -12.06 4.51
C GLY A 32 6.55 -13.00 3.57
N TYR A 33 7.87 -13.06 3.76
CA TYR A 33 8.73 -13.96 3.00
C TYR A 33 8.29 -15.44 3.10
N PRO A 34 7.97 -16.00 4.29
CA PRO A 34 7.75 -17.44 4.41
C PRO A 34 6.47 -17.94 3.75
N ASP A 35 5.45 -17.10 3.61
CA ASP A 35 4.11 -17.46 3.16
C ASP A 35 3.70 -16.81 1.83
N ASN A 36 4.52 -15.89 1.29
CA ASN A 36 4.45 -15.55 -0.13
C ASN A 36 4.69 -16.81 -0.96
N ASP A 37 3.95 -17.03 -2.05
CA ASP A 37 3.92 -18.32 -2.76
C ASP A 37 4.56 -18.24 -4.16
N PRO A 38 5.73 -18.87 -4.41
CA PRO A 38 6.57 -19.61 -3.46
C PRO A 38 7.38 -18.69 -2.52
N PRO A 39 7.87 -19.22 -1.36
CA PRO A 39 8.53 -18.44 -0.31
C PRO A 39 9.67 -17.57 -0.83
N SER A 40 9.39 -16.28 -0.95
CA SER A 40 10.28 -15.30 -1.57
C SER A 40 9.77 -13.89 -1.28
N PRO A 41 10.53 -12.84 -1.63
CA PRO A 41 10.01 -11.48 -1.63
C PRO A 41 9.53 -11.09 -3.03
N ALA A 42 9.37 -12.03 -3.97
CA ALA A 42 8.99 -11.67 -5.34
C ALA A 42 7.59 -11.04 -5.36
N THR A 43 7.38 -10.06 -6.24
CA THR A 43 6.08 -9.42 -6.43
C THR A 43 5.58 -9.59 -7.86
N SER A 44 4.27 -9.74 -8.01
CA SER A 44 3.58 -9.97 -9.29
C SER A 44 3.71 -8.81 -10.28
N TYR A 45 3.84 -7.58 -9.79
CA TYR A 45 3.87 -6.37 -10.61
C TYR A 45 5.20 -5.63 -10.52
N ASN A 46 5.69 -5.16 -11.67
CA ASN A 46 6.85 -4.29 -11.74
C ASN A 46 6.41 -2.82 -11.64
N CYS A 47 6.67 -2.21 -10.49
CA CYS A 47 6.35 -0.80 -10.22
C CYS A 47 7.59 0.10 -10.17
N GLY A 48 8.72 -0.38 -10.70
CA GLY A 48 10.00 0.32 -10.71
C GLY A 48 10.70 0.35 -9.33
N GLY A 49 12.03 0.50 -9.36
CA GLY A 49 12.86 0.76 -8.19
C GLY A 49 13.23 -0.44 -7.32
N ARG A 50 12.46 -1.55 -7.35
CA ARG A 50 12.67 -2.70 -6.45
C ARG A 50 12.87 -4.06 -7.14
N ASN A 51 13.02 -4.11 -8.46
CA ASN A 51 13.26 -5.35 -9.24
C ASN A 51 12.27 -6.48 -8.88
N ASN A 52 10.97 -6.17 -8.82
CA ASN A 52 9.92 -7.11 -8.42
C ASN A 52 10.17 -7.74 -7.04
N ARG A 53 10.60 -6.93 -6.06
CA ARG A 53 10.78 -7.37 -4.67
C ARG A 53 9.95 -6.53 -3.71
N ALA A 54 9.23 -7.21 -2.83
CA ALA A 54 8.45 -6.64 -1.76
C ALA A 54 9.38 -5.94 -0.75
N GLY A 55 8.86 -4.95 -0.03
CA GLY A 55 9.62 -4.20 0.96
C GLY A 55 9.02 -2.83 1.24
N GLY A 56 9.90 -1.85 1.41
CA GLY A 56 9.55 -0.44 1.61
C GLY A 56 9.36 -0.07 3.07
N LYS A 57 9.77 1.16 3.42
CA LYS A 57 9.66 1.71 4.78
C LYS A 57 8.27 2.25 5.10
N GLY A 58 7.47 2.52 4.08
CA GLY A 58 6.14 3.13 4.21
C GLY A 58 6.15 4.66 4.04
N THR A 59 7.21 5.24 3.48
CA THR A 59 7.21 6.66 3.05
C THR A 59 6.61 6.79 1.66
N TYR A 60 6.21 7.99 1.22
CA TYR A 60 5.65 8.17 -0.12
C TYR A 60 6.60 7.69 -1.23
N ASP A 61 7.90 7.96 -1.08
CA ASP A 61 8.92 7.57 -2.08
C ASP A 61 9.43 6.12 -1.89
N ASP A 62 9.09 5.47 -0.78
CA ASP A 62 9.45 4.08 -0.48
C ASP A 62 8.28 3.39 0.24
N PRO A 63 7.13 3.25 -0.44
CA PRO A 63 5.90 2.76 0.14
C PRO A 63 6.01 1.27 0.46
N VAL A 64 5.35 0.83 1.53
CA VAL A 64 5.30 -0.60 1.86
C VAL A 64 4.55 -1.35 0.77
N THR A 65 5.03 -2.53 0.42
CA THR A 65 4.33 -3.38 -0.55
C THR A 65 2.97 -3.82 0.00
N ILE A 66 1.94 -3.72 -0.85
CA ILE A 66 0.64 -4.33 -0.61
C ILE A 66 0.26 -5.25 -1.77
N ALA A 67 -0.46 -6.32 -1.44
CA ALA A 67 -1.12 -7.22 -2.35
C ALA A 67 -2.64 -7.03 -2.26
N THR A 68 -3.35 -7.20 -3.37
CA THR A 68 -4.80 -7.03 -3.44
C THR A 68 -5.38 -7.75 -4.68
N ALA A 69 -6.69 -7.68 -4.88
CA ALA A 69 -7.35 -8.21 -6.06
C ALA A 69 -7.12 -7.34 -7.32
N PRO A 70 -6.99 -7.93 -8.52
CA PRO A 70 -7.00 -7.16 -9.76
C PRO A 70 -8.28 -6.34 -9.91
N GLY A 71 -8.14 -5.02 -10.09
CA GLY A 71 -9.26 -4.09 -10.28
C GLY A 71 -9.84 -3.50 -8.98
N GLU A 72 -9.45 -3.99 -7.81
CA GLU A 72 -9.80 -3.37 -6.52
C GLU A 72 -9.07 -2.03 -6.33
N LEU A 73 -7.75 -2.06 -6.54
CA LEU A 73 -6.86 -0.90 -6.63
C LEU A 73 -6.05 -1.00 -7.93
N ASN A 74 -5.55 0.13 -8.43
CA ASN A 74 -4.76 0.13 -9.66
C ASN A 74 -3.37 -0.46 -9.40
N GLN A 75 -2.83 -1.20 -10.37
CA GLN A 75 -1.45 -1.65 -10.33
C GLN A 75 -0.51 -0.45 -10.13
N CYS A 76 0.44 -0.59 -9.19
CA CYS A 76 1.39 0.45 -8.79
C CYS A 76 0.79 1.71 -8.13
N GLU A 77 -0.51 1.68 -7.79
CA GLU A 77 -1.15 2.76 -7.04
C GLU A 77 -0.51 2.93 -5.67
N ILE A 78 -0.27 4.18 -5.29
CA ILE A 78 0.12 4.55 -3.93
C ILE A 78 -1.11 4.97 -3.16
N VAL A 79 -1.34 4.31 -2.03
CA VAL A 79 -2.39 4.63 -1.05
C VAL A 79 -1.74 4.99 0.27
N TYR A 80 -2.47 5.66 1.15
CA TYR A 80 -2.06 5.81 2.54
C TYR A 80 -2.93 4.93 3.44
N LEU A 81 -2.28 4.32 4.42
CA LEU A 81 -2.83 3.35 5.37
C LEU A 81 -2.79 4.00 6.76
N PRO A 82 -3.85 4.72 7.19
CA PRO A 82 -3.87 5.44 8.46
C PRO A 82 -3.58 4.53 9.66
N PHE A 83 -4.11 3.31 9.63
CA PHE A 83 -3.93 2.31 10.68
C PHE A 83 -2.48 1.80 10.80
N LEU A 84 -1.58 2.12 9.86
CA LEU A 84 -0.14 1.88 9.99
C LEU A 84 0.68 3.18 10.05
N THR A 85 0.06 4.33 9.75
CA THR A 85 0.77 5.59 9.51
C THR A 85 1.85 5.39 8.44
N LYS A 86 1.48 4.77 7.30
CA LYS A 86 2.38 4.41 6.19
C LYS A 86 1.70 4.59 4.84
N TYR A 87 2.48 4.88 3.80
CA TYR A 87 2.07 4.70 2.41
C TYR A 87 2.27 3.25 1.97
N GLY A 88 1.30 2.71 1.25
CA GLY A 88 1.35 1.40 0.60
C GLY A 88 1.39 1.54 -0.93
N ARG A 89 1.99 0.57 -1.63
CA ARG A 89 1.98 0.49 -3.10
C ARG A 89 1.55 -0.88 -3.57
N VAL A 90 0.58 -0.92 -4.48
CA VAL A 90 0.08 -2.17 -5.08
C VAL A 90 1.14 -2.77 -5.99
N GLU A 91 1.85 -3.77 -5.50
CA GLU A 91 2.92 -4.43 -6.27
C GLU A 91 2.67 -5.91 -6.44
N ASP A 92 1.71 -6.48 -5.73
CA ASP A 92 1.52 -7.91 -5.69
C ASP A 92 0.05 -8.32 -5.79
N TYR A 93 -0.15 -9.60 -6.09
CA TYR A 93 -1.44 -10.24 -6.19
C TYR A 93 -1.70 -11.10 -4.95
N CYS A 94 -2.95 -11.12 -4.50
CA CYS A 94 -3.38 -11.94 -3.37
C CYS A 94 -4.64 -12.74 -3.76
N ALA A 95 -4.54 -14.07 -3.76
CA ALA A 95 -5.62 -14.95 -4.20
C ALA A 95 -6.85 -14.93 -3.28
N GLN A 96 -6.62 -14.84 -1.96
CA GLN A 96 -7.71 -14.68 -1.00
C GLN A 96 -8.40 -13.33 -1.18
N CYS A 97 -7.62 -12.26 -1.41
CA CYS A 97 -8.13 -10.93 -1.68
C CYS A 97 -9.00 -10.89 -2.94
N ASP A 98 -8.58 -11.56 -4.02
CA ASP A 98 -9.38 -11.69 -5.25
C ASP A 98 -10.71 -12.43 -5.02
N THR A 99 -10.68 -13.49 -4.23
CA THR A 99 -11.90 -14.20 -3.82
C THR A 99 -12.84 -13.29 -3.02
N ASP A 100 -12.31 -12.56 -2.03
CA ASP A 100 -13.08 -11.66 -1.18
C ASP A 100 -13.66 -10.48 -1.98
N PHE A 101 -12.86 -9.89 -2.87
CA PHE A 101 -13.28 -8.77 -3.71
C PHE A 101 -14.41 -9.16 -4.68
N LYS A 102 -14.34 -10.34 -5.30
CA LYS A 102 -15.44 -10.91 -6.11
C LYS A 102 -16.72 -11.13 -5.31
N ASN A 103 -16.62 -11.27 -3.99
CA ASN A 103 -17.74 -11.36 -3.06
C ASN A 103 -18.13 -10.01 -2.44
N GLY A 104 -17.63 -8.89 -2.97
CA GLY A 104 -17.96 -7.53 -2.52
C GLY A 104 -17.24 -7.12 -1.22
N GLN A 105 -16.17 -7.82 -0.84
CA GLN A 105 -15.39 -7.53 0.35
C GLN A 105 -13.99 -7.03 -0.05
N PRO A 106 -13.71 -5.72 0.03
CA PRO A 106 -12.38 -5.23 -0.27
C PRO A 106 -11.36 -5.78 0.74
N HIS A 107 -10.18 -6.16 0.26
CA HIS A 107 -9.14 -6.85 1.02
C HIS A 107 -7.75 -6.45 0.52
N ILE A 108 -6.93 -5.94 1.43
CA ILE A 108 -5.49 -5.72 1.21
C ILE A 108 -4.66 -6.58 2.16
N ASP A 109 -3.57 -7.10 1.64
CA ASP A 109 -2.59 -7.89 2.39
C ASP A 109 -1.23 -7.20 2.36
N ILE A 110 -0.63 -6.98 3.53
CA ILE A 110 0.46 -6.00 3.70
C ILE A 110 1.78 -6.68 4.07
N TRP A 111 2.84 -6.34 3.35
CA TRP A 111 4.17 -6.92 3.58
C TRP A 111 4.75 -6.51 4.94
N THR A 112 5.22 -7.50 5.72
CA THR A 112 5.71 -7.27 7.09
C THR A 112 7.15 -6.77 7.21
N GLY A 113 7.99 -6.89 6.17
CA GLY A 113 9.17 -6.01 6.03
C GLY A 113 10.50 -6.62 5.59
N SER A 114 10.75 -7.92 5.70
CA SER A 114 12.07 -8.49 5.36
C SER A 114 12.14 -9.07 3.95
N SER A 115 12.83 -8.38 3.03
CA SER A 115 13.03 -8.83 1.64
C SER A 115 14.31 -9.64 1.40
N THR A 116 15.10 -9.87 2.44
CA THR A 116 16.42 -10.54 2.34
C THR A 116 16.55 -11.74 3.28
N GLN A 117 15.77 -11.79 4.35
CA GLN A 117 15.79 -12.88 5.31
C GLN A 117 14.39 -13.47 5.49
N ASN A 118 14.30 -14.79 5.35
CA ASN A 118 13.10 -15.54 5.67
C ASN A 118 12.98 -15.68 7.20
N GLY A 119 11.96 -15.07 7.80
CA GLY A 119 11.71 -15.15 9.25
C GLY A 119 11.00 -16.43 9.71
N GLY A 120 10.63 -17.32 8.79
CA GLY A 120 9.96 -18.58 9.06
C GLY A 120 8.71 -18.42 9.91
N GLN A 121 8.47 -19.36 10.81
CA GLN A 121 7.28 -19.36 11.66
C GLN A 121 7.18 -18.13 12.57
N ASN A 122 8.29 -17.47 12.93
CA ASN A 122 8.21 -16.25 13.74
C ASN A 122 7.58 -15.09 12.97
N GLN A 123 7.82 -15.01 11.66
CA GLN A 123 7.20 -14.01 10.80
C GLN A 123 5.72 -14.33 10.58
N ILE A 124 5.38 -15.61 10.35
CA ILE A 124 3.98 -16.08 10.30
C ILE A 124 3.21 -15.75 11.59
N ASN A 125 3.83 -15.99 12.75
CA ASN A 125 3.21 -15.62 14.03
C ASN A 125 3.06 -14.11 14.17
N CYS A 126 3.96 -13.32 13.57
CA CYS A 126 3.86 -11.86 13.56
C CYS A 126 2.69 -11.38 12.70
N GLU A 127 2.54 -11.91 11.49
CA GLU A 127 1.44 -11.61 10.57
C GLU A 127 0.07 -11.80 11.25
N ASN A 128 -0.10 -12.95 11.91
CA ASN A 128 -1.30 -13.28 12.68
C ASN A 128 -1.57 -12.28 13.83
N ARG A 129 -0.52 -11.83 14.53
CA ARG A 129 -0.64 -10.86 15.64
C ARG A 129 -0.87 -9.44 15.15
N LEU A 130 -0.39 -9.09 13.95
CA LEU A 130 -0.57 -7.78 13.35
C LEU A 130 -1.98 -7.61 12.78
N THR A 131 -2.61 -8.71 12.37
CA THR A 131 -3.97 -8.75 11.83
C THR A 131 -4.96 -8.26 12.90
N PRO A 132 -5.39 -6.99 12.83
CA PRO A 132 -5.98 -6.30 13.97
C PRO A 132 -7.45 -6.67 14.21
N GLY A 133 -8.06 -7.40 13.27
CA GLY A 133 -9.49 -7.70 13.24
C GLY A 133 -10.34 -6.47 12.91
N GLY A 134 -11.38 -6.64 12.11
CA GLY A 134 -12.29 -5.55 11.74
C GLY A 134 -12.11 -5.04 10.32
N ARG A 135 -12.52 -3.79 10.08
CA ARG A 135 -12.63 -3.19 8.75
C ARG A 135 -12.06 -1.78 8.74
N TYR A 136 -11.26 -1.45 7.74
CA TYR A 136 -10.47 -0.21 7.71
C TYR A 136 -10.79 0.67 6.52
N SER A 137 -10.52 1.96 6.68
CA SER A 137 -10.47 2.90 5.56
C SER A 137 -9.03 3.19 5.17
N ILE A 138 -8.82 3.35 3.87
CA ILE A 138 -7.55 3.79 3.30
C ILE A 138 -7.72 5.19 2.69
N VAL A 139 -6.63 5.76 2.19
CA VAL A 139 -6.66 7.02 1.45
C VAL A 139 -6.09 6.79 0.06
N ARG A 140 -6.90 6.97 -0.98
CA ARG A 140 -6.48 6.94 -2.40
C ARG A 140 -6.11 8.34 -2.86
N ASN A 141 -5.15 8.44 -3.78
CA ASN A 141 -4.52 9.71 -4.20
C ASN A 141 -4.10 10.58 -2.99
N PRO A 142 -3.37 10.02 -2.00
CA PRO A 142 -3.06 10.76 -0.78
C PRO A 142 -2.10 11.93 -1.07
N PRO A 143 -2.17 13.03 -0.30
CA PRO A 143 -1.09 14.00 -0.22
C PRO A 143 0.24 13.32 0.11
N LYS A 144 1.36 13.87 -0.35
CA LYS A 144 2.71 13.28 -0.14
C LYS A 144 3.34 13.59 1.22
N ASN A 145 2.67 14.41 2.04
CA ASN A 145 3.20 15.02 3.26
C ASN A 145 2.54 14.49 4.54
N TYR A 146 1.86 13.34 4.50
CA TYR A 146 1.35 12.73 5.72
C TYR A 146 2.49 12.25 6.62
N GLY A 147 2.20 12.24 7.91
CA GLY A 147 3.11 11.65 8.90
C GLY A 147 3.36 10.17 8.58
N VAL A 148 4.57 9.70 8.87
CA VAL A 148 4.96 8.32 8.61
C VAL A 148 5.62 7.72 9.84
N ASN A 149 5.29 6.48 10.17
CA ASN A 149 6.08 5.64 11.07
C ASN A 149 6.89 4.66 10.20
N PRO A 150 8.21 4.88 9.99
CA PRO A 150 9.02 4.01 9.14
C PRO A 150 9.49 2.72 9.84
N ALA A 151 9.14 2.49 11.11
CA ALA A 151 9.55 1.30 11.82
C ALA A 151 9.02 0.03 11.11
N PRO A 152 9.83 -1.04 11.04
CA PRO A 152 9.40 -2.30 10.44
C PRO A 152 8.26 -2.95 11.27
N LEU A 153 7.40 -3.72 10.60
CA LEU A 153 6.36 -4.50 11.30
C LEU A 153 6.95 -5.81 11.86
N PHE A 154 7.84 -6.44 11.10
CA PHE A 154 8.67 -7.57 11.52
C PHE A 154 10.16 -7.26 11.30
N SER A 155 10.98 -7.55 12.30
CA SER A 155 12.45 -7.53 12.18
C SER A 155 12.98 -8.94 12.46
N PRO A 156 13.56 -9.61 11.46
CA PRO A 156 14.20 -10.90 11.66
C PRO A 156 15.25 -10.85 12.78
N PRO A 157 15.43 -11.95 13.54
CA PRO A 157 14.80 -13.25 13.33
C PRO A 157 13.42 -13.43 13.99
N ASN A 158 12.99 -12.53 14.90
CA ASN A 158 11.83 -12.80 15.76
C ASN A 158 11.10 -11.58 16.35
N THR A 159 11.49 -10.35 16.00
CA THR A 159 10.87 -9.16 16.60
C THR A 159 9.63 -8.75 15.82
N CYS A 160 8.48 -8.69 16.50
CA CYS A 160 7.21 -8.31 15.90
C CYS A 160 6.61 -7.06 16.57
N ASN A 161 6.52 -5.97 15.83
CA ASN A 161 6.20 -4.64 16.33
C ASN A 161 4.71 -4.33 16.25
N THR A 162 3.89 -5.05 17.03
CA THR A 162 2.43 -4.84 17.07
C THR A 162 2.00 -3.47 17.57
N GLY A 163 2.87 -2.74 18.27
CA GLY A 163 2.63 -1.34 18.68
C GLY A 163 2.62 -0.33 17.53
N ASN A 164 2.98 -0.75 16.31
CA ASN A 164 2.96 0.09 15.10
C ASN A 164 1.64 -0.04 14.30
N VAL A 165 0.60 -0.59 14.92
CA VAL A 165 -0.76 -0.62 14.37
C VAL A 165 -1.64 0.31 15.21
N TYR A 166 -2.38 1.18 14.53
CA TYR A 166 -3.20 2.25 15.10
C TYR A 166 -4.66 2.11 14.63
N PRO A 167 -5.44 1.11 15.11
CA PRO A 167 -6.75 0.80 14.56
C PRO A 167 -7.75 1.97 14.53
N ASN A 168 -7.58 2.92 15.44
CA ASN A 168 -8.47 4.08 15.59
C ASN A 168 -8.00 5.32 14.82
N ASN A 169 -6.90 5.26 14.06
CA ASN A 169 -6.42 6.40 13.28
C ASN A 169 -7.30 6.59 12.03
N PRO A 170 -8.03 7.71 11.89
CA PRO A 170 -8.99 7.88 10.80
C PRO A 170 -8.32 8.20 9.47
N ALA A 171 -8.93 7.70 8.39
CA ALA A 171 -8.62 8.16 7.04
C ALA A 171 -9.07 9.62 6.86
N HIS A 172 -8.24 10.42 6.21
CA HIS A 172 -8.56 11.80 5.88
C HIS A 172 -7.90 12.21 4.56
N CYS A 173 -8.48 13.25 3.98
CA CYS A 173 -7.94 14.14 2.98
C CYS A 173 -7.90 15.54 3.65
#